data_AF-A0A164DZY0-F1
#
_entry.id   AF-A0A164DZY0-F1
#
_cell.length_a   1.000
_cell.length_b   1.000
_cell.length_c   1.000
_cell.angle_alpha   90.00
_cell.angle_beta   90.00
_cell.angle_gamma   90.00
#
_symmetry.space_group_name_H-M   'P 1'
#
loop_
_entity.id
_entity.type
_entity.pdbx_description
1 polymer ?
#
loop_
_entity_poly.entity_id
_entity_poly.type
_entity_poly.pdbx_seq_one_letter_code
_entity_poly.pdbx_strand_id
1 'polypeptide(L)'
;NGMILYKLPLNRSSTFSGASSIVRRFSFGEPDPSGSKTCKTILLMGATGSGKTTMINAMINYVLGVRWDDPFRFILIDKDVTSEAFSQTREVTAYDIHYRNGFRVPYSLTIVDTPGFGDTEGIEC
;
A
#
# COMPACT_ATOMS: atom_id res chain seq x y z
N ASN A 1 -12.34 -5.55 -24.79
CA ASN A 1 -11.78 -4.32 -24.22
C ASN A 1 -11.03 -4.65 -22.95
N GLY A 2 -9.70 -4.82 -23.03
CA GLY A 2 -8.88 -5.18 -21.87
C GLY A 2 -8.45 -3.94 -21.09
N MET A 3 -8.65 -3.94 -19.77
CA MET A 3 -8.12 -2.92 -18.86
C MET A 3 -6.62 -3.14 -18.70
N ILE A 4 -5.81 -2.10 -18.92
CA ILE A 4 -4.35 -2.20 -18.78
C ILE A 4 -3.97 -1.99 -17.31
N LEU A 5 -3.11 -2.85 -16.78
CA LEU A 5 -2.64 -2.78 -15.40
C LEU A 5 -1.17 -2.38 -15.37
N TYR A 6 -0.85 -1.32 -14.62
CA TYR A 6 0.52 -0.86 -14.41
C TYR A 6 0.91 -1.05 -12.95
N LYS A 7 2.02 -1.75 -12.69
CA LYS A 7 2.57 -1.82 -11.34
C LYS A 7 3.17 -0.46 -10.97
N LEU A 8 2.78 0.07 -9.81
CA LEU A 8 3.34 1.33 -9.32
C LEU A 8 4.80 1.09 -8.92
N PRO A 9 5.76 1.90 -9.42
CA PRO A 9 7.17 1.71 -9.10
C PRO A 9 7.44 2.18 -7.67
N LEU A 10 7.70 1.23 -6.77
CA LEU A 10 7.99 1.50 -5.37
C LEU A 10 9.49 1.38 -5.09
N ASN A 11 10.02 2.33 -4.33
CA ASN A 11 11.35 2.24 -3.75
C ASN A 11 11.25 1.56 -2.38
N ARG A 12 12.12 0.59 -2.11
CA ARG A 12 12.21 -0.04 -0.78
C ARG A 12 13.05 0.85 0.12
N SER A 13 12.45 1.35 1.20
CA SER A 13 13.17 2.05 2.25
C SER A 13 13.77 1.04 3.23
N SER A 14 14.78 1.46 4.00
CA SER A 14 15.32 0.67 5.10
C SER A 14 14.20 0.22 6.04
N THR A 15 14.19 -1.07 6.38
CA THR A 15 13.29 -1.66 7.37
C THR A 15 13.48 -0.95 8.71
N PHE A 16 12.38 -0.56 9.35
CA PHE A 16 12.45 -0.17 10.76
C PHE A 16 12.42 -1.45 11.60
N SER A 17 13.53 -1.73 12.31
CA SER A 17 13.67 -2.88 13.20
C SER A 17 13.66 -2.38 14.64
N GLY A 18 12.51 -2.46 15.31
CA GLY A 18 12.42 -2.37 16.77
C GLY A 18 12.52 -3.77 17.38
N ALA A 19 12.80 -3.88 18.68
CA ALA A 19 13.13 -5.12 19.40
C ALA A 19 12.13 -6.31 19.29
N SER A 20 11.03 -6.20 18.54
CA SER A 20 10.09 -7.30 18.33
C SER A 20 9.25 -7.23 17.04
N SER A 21 9.47 -6.25 16.14
CA SER A 21 8.72 -6.20 14.88
C SER A 21 9.51 -5.58 13.73
N ILE A 22 9.35 -6.19 12.56
CA ILE A 22 9.90 -5.77 11.28
C ILE A 22 8.75 -5.10 10.52
N VAL A 23 8.87 -3.79 10.29
CA VAL A 23 7.95 -3.08 9.39
C VAL A 23 8.62 -2.91 8.04
N ARG A 24 8.04 -3.51 7.00
CA ARG A 24 8.46 -3.26 5.61
C ARG A 24 7.97 -1.88 5.21
N ARG A 25 8.85 -1.07 4.62
CA ARG A 25 8.51 0.29 4.20
C ARG A 25 8.88 0.51 2.75
N PHE A 26 7.92 1.00 1.99
CA PHE A 26 8.06 1.34 0.57
C PHE A 26 7.64 2.78 0.34
N SER A 27 8.20 3.44 -0.66
CA SER A 27 7.81 4.79 -1.04
C SER A 27 7.56 4.94 -2.54
N PHE A 28 6.66 5.84 -2.89
CA PHE A 28 6.44 6.35 -4.24
C PHE A 28 6.73 7.85 -4.26
N GLY A 29 7.68 8.25 -5.11
CA GLY A 29 8.19 9.62 -5.15
C GLY A 29 9.16 9.90 -4.01
N GLU A 30 9.50 11.17 -3.84
CA GLU A 30 10.46 11.65 -2.83
C GLU A 30 9.75 12.57 -1.83
N PRO A 31 10.18 12.57 -0.55
CA PRO A 31 9.68 13.53 0.43
C PRO A 31 9.84 14.96 -0.05
N ASP A 32 8.88 15.83 0.31
CA ASP A 32 9.02 17.26 0.07
C ASP A 32 10.24 17.80 0.85
N PRO A 33 11.28 18.33 0.19
CA PRO A 33 12.49 18.80 0.86
C PRO A 33 12.22 19.93 1.85
N SER A 34 11.14 20.70 1.64
CA SER A 34 10.75 21.80 2.53
C SER A 34 9.96 21.33 3.76
N GLY A 35 9.50 20.08 3.78
CA GLY A 35 8.63 19.54 4.84
C GLY A 35 7.26 20.23 4.92
N SER A 36 6.88 21.02 3.92
CA SER A 36 5.67 21.84 3.93
C SER A 36 4.40 21.04 3.68
N LYS A 37 4.50 19.91 2.97
CA LYS A 37 3.36 19.04 2.68
C LYS A 37 2.94 18.24 3.91
N THR A 38 1.69 18.40 4.32
CA THR A 38 1.08 17.56 5.35
C THR A 38 1.10 16.09 4.93
N CYS A 39 1.30 15.18 5.88
CA CYS A 39 1.15 13.74 5.68
C CYS A 39 -0.06 13.23 6.45
N LYS A 40 -0.85 12.34 5.83
CA LYS A 40 -1.94 11.62 6.50
C LYS A 40 -1.64 10.14 6.51
N THR A 41 -1.95 9.47 7.61
CA THR A 41 -1.75 8.02 7.74
C THR A 41 -3.09 7.30 7.82
N ILE A 42 -3.26 6.24 7.04
CA ILE A 42 -4.41 5.34 7.10
C ILE A 42 -3.91 3.95 7.48
N LEU A 43 -4.46 3.38 8.54
CA LEU A 43 -4.22 1.99 8.97
C LEU A 43 -5.39 1.12 8.52
N LEU A 44 -5.11 0.08 7.74
CA LEU A 44 -6.12 -0.89 7.30
C LEU A 44 -5.99 -2.18 8.10
N MET A 45 -7.03 -2.49 8.87
CA MET A 45 -7.16 -3.69 9.70
C MET A 45 -8.47 -4.42 9.39
N GLY A 46 -8.48 -5.74 9.52
CA GLY A 46 -9.66 -6.57 9.30
C GLY A 46 -9.31 -8.01 8.95
N ALA A 47 -10.29 -8.92 8.92
CA ALA A 47 -10.05 -10.35 8.71
C ALA A 47 -9.32 -10.66 7.37
N THR A 48 -8.66 -11.82 7.29
CA THR A 48 -8.16 -12.33 6.01
C THR A 48 -9.32 -12.47 5.02
N GLY A 49 -9.11 -12.07 3.76
CA GLY A 49 -10.16 -12.08 2.74
C GLY A 49 -11.15 -10.90 2.76
N SER A 50 -11.08 -9.98 3.73
CA SER A 50 -12.02 -8.84 3.82
C SER A 50 -11.87 -7.76 2.74
N GLY A 51 -10.90 -7.90 1.83
CA GLY A 51 -10.70 -6.98 0.71
C GLY A 51 -9.76 -5.80 0.96
N LYS A 52 -8.99 -5.78 2.06
CA LYS A 52 -8.01 -4.71 2.39
C LYS A 52 -7.11 -4.34 1.20
N THR A 53 -6.43 -5.32 0.59
CA THR A 53 -5.57 -5.11 -0.58
C THR A 53 -6.30 -4.48 -1.77
N THR A 54 -7.56 -4.88 -1.99
CA THR A 54 -8.41 -4.31 -3.04
C THR A 54 -8.69 -2.84 -2.75
N MET A 55 -8.97 -2.49 -1.49
CA MET A 55 -9.17 -1.12 -1.04
C MET A 55 -7.90 -0.27 -1.20
N ILE A 56 -6.71 -0.81 -0.89
CA ILE A 56 -5.44 -0.12 -1.10
C ILE A 56 -5.24 0.22 -2.58
N ASN A 57 -5.42 -0.74 -3.48
CA ASN A 57 -5.30 -0.50 -4.92
C ASN A 57 -6.32 0.55 -5.41
N ALA A 58 -7.54 0.53 -4.89
CA ALA A 58 -8.55 1.56 -5.19
C ALA A 58 -8.14 2.96 -4.70
N MET A 59 -7.64 3.07 -3.46
CA MET A 59 -7.15 4.34 -2.89
C MET A 59 -6.04 4.95 -3.74
N ILE A 60 -5.09 4.13 -4.20
CA ILE A 60 -3.97 4.59 -5.03
C ILE A 60 -4.46 5.16 -6.37
N ASN A 61 -5.38 4.48 -7.04
CA ASN A 61 -5.97 5.01 -8.27
C ASN A 61 -6.69 6.35 -8.03
N TYR A 62 -7.42 6.47 -6.92
CA TYR A 62 -8.06 7.73 -6.54
C TYR A 62 -7.04 8.85 -6.29
N VAL A 63 -5.99 8.58 -5.51
CA VAL A 63 -4.92 9.54 -5.17
C VAL A 63 -4.18 10.01 -6.42
N LEU A 64 -3.87 9.09 -7.34
CA LEU A 64 -3.19 9.38 -8.60
C LEU A 64 -4.11 9.99 -9.67
N GLY A 65 -5.39 10.23 -9.33
CA GLY A 65 -6.33 10.92 -10.22
C GLY A 65 -6.89 10.05 -11.35
N VAL A 66 -6.71 8.73 -11.31
CA VAL A 66 -7.26 7.82 -12.32
C VAL A 66 -8.79 7.82 -12.24
N ARG A 67 -9.44 8.10 -13.36
CA ARG A 67 -10.89 8.22 -13.50
C ARG A 67 -11.54 6.89 -13.83
N TRP A 68 -12.86 6.84 -13.74
CA TRP A 68 -13.62 5.62 -14.06
C TRP A 68 -13.46 5.21 -15.53
N ASP A 69 -13.44 6.20 -16.43
CA ASP A 69 -13.36 6.08 -17.89
C ASP A 69 -11.93 5.85 -18.43
N ASP A 70 -10.91 5.96 -17.58
CA ASP A 70 -9.53 5.73 -18.01
C ASP A 70 -9.30 4.25 -18.38
N PRO A 71 -8.57 3.96 -19.47
CA PRO A 71 -8.36 2.60 -19.98
C PRO A 71 -7.32 1.80 -19.19
N PHE A 72 -6.86 2.30 -18.04
CA PHE A 72 -5.82 1.70 -17.24
C PHE A 72 -6.07 1.83 -15.74
N ARG A 73 -5.37 1.00 -14.95
CA ARG A 73 -5.29 1.10 -13.50
C ARG A 73 -3.86 0.91 -13.01
N PHE A 74 -3.54 1.55 -11.89
CA PHE A 74 -2.34 1.23 -11.14
C PHE A 74 -2.61 0.10 -10.14
N ILE A 75 -1.63 -0.78 -9.95
CA ILE A 75 -1.60 -1.81 -8.91
C ILE A 75 -0.40 -1.51 -8.02
N LEU A 76 -0.67 -1.35 -6.72
CA LEU A 76 0.36 -1.18 -5.70
C LEU A 76 0.75 -2.52 -5.09
N ILE A 77 -0.25 -3.35 -4.78
CA ILE A 77 -0.06 -4.72 -4.27
C ILE A 77 -0.57 -5.71 -5.32
N ASP A 78 0.34 -6.53 -5.83
CA ASP A 78 0.03 -7.60 -6.77
C ASP A 78 -0.27 -8.89 -5.98
N LYS A 79 -1.44 -9.49 -6.25
CA LYS A 79 -1.90 -10.73 -5.60
C LYS A 79 -1.42 -11.99 -6.34
N ASP A 80 -1.08 -11.88 -7.62
CA ASP A 80 -0.85 -13.04 -8.50
C ASP A 80 0.62 -13.46 -8.58
N VAL A 81 1.55 -12.73 -7.95
CA VAL A 81 2.94 -13.18 -7.78
C VAL A 81 3.00 -14.16 -6.61
N THR A 82 2.92 -15.44 -6.97
CA THR A 82 2.94 -16.66 -6.15
C THR A 82 4.10 -16.81 -5.17
N SER A 83 4.98 -15.83 -5.00
CA SER A 83 6.02 -15.82 -3.97
C SER A 83 5.69 -14.96 -2.74
N GLU A 84 4.78 -13.98 -2.86
CA GLU A 84 4.43 -13.07 -1.76
C GLU A 84 2.99 -13.28 -1.26
N ALA A 85 2.14 -14.05 -1.96
CA ALA A 85 0.84 -14.47 -1.40
C ALA A 85 1.01 -15.35 -0.13
N PHE A 86 2.14 -16.05 0.00
CA PHE A 86 2.53 -16.79 1.20
C PHE A 86 3.19 -15.92 2.29
N SER A 87 3.59 -14.67 1.98
CA SER A 87 4.20 -13.74 2.95
C SER A 87 3.34 -12.50 3.23
N GLN A 88 2.23 -12.31 2.53
CA GLN A 88 1.43 -11.08 2.56
C GLN A 88 0.50 -10.94 3.79
N THR A 89 0.64 -11.77 4.83
CA THR A 89 -0.05 -11.55 6.12
C THR A 89 0.77 -11.92 7.36
N ARG A 90 2.11 -11.86 7.33
CA ARG A 90 2.91 -12.02 8.58
C ARG A 90 3.48 -10.71 9.15
N GLU A 91 3.70 -9.71 8.30
CA GLU A 91 4.38 -8.47 8.69
C GLU A 91 3.57 -7.22 8.32
N VAL A 92 3.68 -6.17 9.12
CA VAL A 92 3.09 -4.86 8.82
C VAL A 92 3.87 -4.19 7.70
N THR A 93 3.16 -3.68 6.69
CA THR A 93 3.78 -2.97 5.55
C THR A 93 3.27 -1.54 5.48
N ALA A 94 4.18 -0.58 5.38
CA ALA A 94 3.88 0.84 5.19
C ALA A 94 4.25 1.29 3.77
N TYR A 95 3.33 1.98 3.11
CA TYR A 95 3.52 2.58 1.79
C TYR A 95 3.41 4.09 1.90
N ASP A 96 4.52 4.79 1.70
CA ASP A 96 4.58 6.25 1.67
C ASP A 96 4.39 6.77 0.25
N ILE A 97 3.28 7.43 0.01
CA ILE A 97 2.93 8.05 -1.27
C ILE A 97 3.17 9.54 -1.12
N HIS A 98 4.35 9.99 -1.54
CA HIS A 98 4.74 11.40 -1.42
C HIS A 98 3.97 12.25 -2.43
N TYR A 99 3.41 13.35 -1.96
CA TYR A 99 2.64 14.27 -2.78
C TYR A 99 3.43 14.75 -4.00
N ARG A 100 2.77 14.76 -5.17
CA ARG A 100 3.28 15.39 -6.40
C ARG A 100 2.16 16.16 -7.08
N ASN A 101 2.53 17.18 -7.84
CA ASN A 101 1.58 17.91 -8.69
C ASN A 101 0.88 16.92 -9.63
N GLY A 102 -0.45 17.01 -9.69
CA GLY A 102 -1.30 16.07 -10.42
C GLY A 102 -2.00 15.03 -9.54
N PHE A 103 -1.61 14.89 -8.28
CA PHE A 103 -2.41 14.10 -7.34
C PHE A 103 -3.77 14.76 -7.10
N ARG A 104 -4.79 13.93 -6.91
CA ARG A 104 -6.15 14.38 -6.58
C ARG A 104 -6.23 14.99 -5.17
N VAL A 105 -5.32 14.59 -4.28
CA VAL A 105 -5.25 15.05 -2.89
C VAL A 105 -4.04 15.95 -2.67
N PRO A 106 -4.14 17.04 -1.89
CA PRO A 106 -3.05 18.00 -1.70
C PRO A 106 -2.10 17.63 -0.55
N TYR A 107 -1.84 16.34 -0.32
CA TYR A 107 -1.04 15.85 0.81
C TYR A 107 -0.36 14.52 0.48
N SER A 108 0.70 14.21 1.22
CA SER A 108 1.33 12.89 1.21
C SER A 108 0.47 11.90 2.00
N LEU A 109 0.48 10.64 1.62
CA LEU A 109 -0.32 9.58 2.23
C LEU A 109 0.57 8.42 2.65
N THR A 110 0.53 8.02 3.92
CA THR A 110 1.07 6.74 4.37
C THR A 110 -0.08 5.74 4.53
N ILE A 111 0.00 4.60 3.84
CA ILE A 111 -0.93 3.49 4.00
C ILE A 111 -0.23 2.39 4.78
N VAL A 112 -0.77 2.00 5.93
CA VAL A 112 -0.28 0.89 6.74
C VAL A 112 -1.21 -0.29 6.54
N ASP A 113 -0.72 -1.32 5.85
CA ASP A 113 -1.37 -2.60 5.66
C ASP A 113 -0.95 -3.56 6.77
N THR A 114 -1.92 -4.20 7.40
CA THR A 114 -1.68 -5.15 8.49
C THR A 114 -2.11 -6.55 8.09
N PRO A 115 -1.48 -7.58 8.69
CA PRO A 115 -2.02 -8.94 8.70
C PRO A 115 -3.52 -8.99 8.97
N GLY A 116 -4.19 -9.96 8.33
CA GLY A 116 -5.57 -10.27 8.64
C GLY A 116 -5.70 -11.02 9.95
N PHE A 117 -6.72 -10.69 10.75
CA PHE A 117 -7.07 -11.53 11.90
C PHE A 117 -7.82 -12.78 11.43
N GLY A 118 -7.53 -13.94 12.02
CA GLY A 118 -8.11 -15.22 11.61
C GLY A 118 -7.29 -16.00 10.58
N ASP A 119 -6.04 -15.61 10.32
CA ASP A 119 -5.06 -16.51 9.69
C ASP A 119 -4.91 -17.75 10.59
N THR A 120 -5.18 -18.92 10.01
CA THR A 120 -5.32 -20.21 10.72
C THR A 120 -4.02 -20.76 11.30
N GLU A 121 -2.94 -19.99 11.33
CA GLU A 121 -1.65 -20.42 11.93
C GLU A 121 -1.42 -19.85 13.34
N GLY A 122 -2.42 -19.23 13.97
CA GLY A 122 -2.31 -18.64 15.32
C GLY A 122 -3.05 -19.39 16.44
N ILE A 123 -3.71 -20.51 16.14
CA ILE A 123 -4.22 -21.42 17.18
C ILE A 123 -3.39 -22.70 17.07
N GLU A 124 -2.28 -22.76 17.79
CA GLU A 124 -1.80 -24.06 18.28
C GLU A 124 -2.84 -24.53 19.31
N CYS A 125 -3.63 -25.54 18.95
CA CYS A 125 -4.39 -26.33 19.92
C CYS A 125 -3.43 -27.27 20.67
#